data_AF-A0A7W0L354-F1
#
_entry.id   AF-A0A7W0L354-F1
#
_cell.length_a   1.000
_cell.length_b   1.000
_cell.length_c   1.000
_cell.angle_alpha   90.00
_cell.angle_beta   90.00
_cell.angle_gamma   90.00
#
_symmetry.space_group_name_H-M   'P 1'
#
loop_
_entity.id
_entity.type
_entity.pdbx_description
1 polymer ?
#
loop_
_entity_poly.entity_id
_entity_poly.type
_entity_poly.pdbx_seq_one_letter_code
_entity_poly.pdbx_strand_id
1 'polypeptide(L)'
;TGQLMANFLSNAGGAWDNAKKYIEDGHEGGKGSPAHEASIIGDTVGDPFKDTAGPALNPLIKVMNLVALLILPAVIALENSGMRFVIAGAATLVLAGAIAFSKRPTTLGQGEGDTAKVEAPVAAD
;
A
#
# COMPACT_ATOMS: atom_id res chain seq x y z
N THR A 1 16.91 3.48 2.44
CA THR A 1 16.00 2.52 3.11
C THR A 1 14.95 1.97 2.15
N GLY A 2 14.23 2.80 1.39
CA GLY A 2 13.17 2.35 0.46
C GLY A 2 13.60 1.31 -0.59
N GLN A 3 14.79 1.47 -1.21
CA GLN A 3 15.25 0.52 -2.24
C GLN A 3 15.48 -0.91 -1.72
N LEU A 4 16.06 -1.02 -0.51
CA LEU A 4 16.30 -2.33 0.12
C LEU A 4 14.98 -2.99 0.51
N MET A 5 14.00 -2.20 0.97
CA MET A 5 12.65 -2.68 1.27
C MET A 5 11.92 -3.16 0.02
N ALA A 6 12.02 -2.41 -1.09
CA ALA A 6 11.41 -2.81 -2.37
C ALA A 6 11.90 -4.20 -2.81
N ASN A 7 13.22 -4.42 -2.74
CA ASN A 7 13.84 -5.70 -3.07
C ASN A 7 13.39 -6.82 -2.11
N PHE A 8 13.36 -6.54 -0.81
CA PHE A 8 12.89 -7.50 0.19
C PHE A 8 11.44 -7.95 -0.06
N LEU A 9 10.51 -7.00 -0.28
CA LEU A 9 9.10 -7.30 -0.49
C LEU A 9 8.87 -8.10 -1.78
N SER A 10 9.55 -7.74 -2.88
CA SER A 10 9.46 -8.48 -4.13
C SER A 10 9.99 -9.91 -4.01
N ASN A 11 11.14 -10.10 -3.35
CA ASN A 11 11.73 -11.43 -3.20
C ASN A 11 10.94 -12.30 -2.20
N ALA A 12 10.46 -11.73 -1.10
CA ALA A 12 9.68 -12.46 -0.11
C ALA A 12 8.33 -12.94 -0.70
N GLY A 13 7.59 -12.06 -1.39
CA GLY A 13 6.35 -12.44 -2.04
C GLY A 13 6.57 -13.48 -3.15
N GLY A 14 7.62 -13.33 -3.97
CA GLY A 14 7.97 -14.32 -5.00
C GLY A 14 8.40 -15.67 -4.42
N ALA A 15 9.10 -15.68 -3.27
CA ALA A 15 9.48 -16.92 -2.60
C ALA A 15 8.25 -17.68 -2.07
N TRP A 16 7.25 -17.00 -1.52
CA TRP A 16 6.01 -17.63 -1.08
C TRP A 16 5.17 -18.18 -2.25
N ASP A 17 5.04 -17.45 -3.36
CA ASP A 17 4.36 -17.96 -4.58
C ASP A 17 5.06 -19.20 -5.14
N ASN A 18 6.40 -19.17 -5.22
CA ASN A 18 7.19 -20.30 -5.71
C ASN A 18 7.11 -21.51 -4.76
N ALA A 19 7.09 -21.29 -3.44
CA ALA A 19 6.91 -22.36 -2.47
C ALA A 19 5.52 -23.01 -2.59
N LYS A 20 4.46 -22.22 -2.82
CA LYS A 20 3.13 -22.74 -3.10
C LYS A 20 3.14 -23.62 -4.35
N LYS A 21 3.67 -23.12 -5.48
CA LYS A 21 3.79 -23.88 -6.74
C LYS A 21 4.59 -25.17 -6.59
N TYR A 22 5.69 -25.14 -5.86
CA TYR A 22 6.50 -26.32 -5.59
C TYR A 22 5.72 -27.44 -4.88
N ILE A 23 4.85 -27.07 -3.92
CA ILE A 23 3.96 -28.00 -3.22
C ILE A 23 2.82 -28.44 -4.15
N GLU A 24 2.27 -27.54 -4.97
CA GLU A 24 1.26 -27.86 -5.97
C GLU A 24 1.74 -28.91 -7.00
N ASP A 25 3.05 -28.94 -7.29
CA ASP A 25 3.69 -29.91 -8.18
C ASP A 25 3.86 -31.32 -7.56
N GLY A 26 3.42 -31.51 -6.31
CA GLY A 26 3.38 -32.81 -5.64
C GLY A 26 4.43 -33.00 -4.55
N HIS A 27 5.28 -32.01 -4.30
CA HIS A 27 6.22 -32.04 -3.17
C HIS A 27 5.49 -31.72 -1.86
N GLU A 28 6.03 -32.19 -0.72
CA GLU A 28 5.46 -31.92 0.62
C GLU A 28 3.96 -32.27 0.74
N GLY A 29 3.56 -33.40 0.15
CA GLY A 29 2.20 -33.94 0.24
C GLY A 29 1.22 -33.44 -0.83
N GLY A 30 1.61 -32.50 -1.69
CA GLY A 30 0.81 -32.11 -2.84
C GLY A 30 -0.42 -31.25 -2.51
N LYS A 31 -1.27 -31.03 -3.52
CA LYS A 31 -2.51 -30.25 -3.37
C LYS A 31 -3.44 -30.85 -2.32
N GLY A 32 -3.97 -29.99 -1.46
CA GLY A 32 -4.88 -30.36 -0.38
C GLY A 32 -4.18 -30.90 0.88
N SER A 33 -2.85 -30.95 0.90
CA SER A 33 -2.10 -31.24 2.12
C SER A 33 -2.13 -30.06 3.10
N PRO A 34 -1.86 -30.28 4.40
CA PRO A 34 -1.68 -29.18 5.35
C PRO A 34 -0.57 -28.19 4.94
N ALA A 35 0.46 -28.68 4.25
CA ALA A 35 1.54 -27.83 3.74
C ALA A 35 1.06 -26.94 2.59
N HIS A 36 0.16 -27.43 1.74
CA HIS A 36 -0.47 -26.65 0.68
C HIS A 36 -1.39 -25.56 1.22
N GLU A 37 -2.17 -25.86 2.26
CA GLU A 37 -3.01 -24.85 2.91
C GLU A 37 -2.16 -23.73 3.54
N ALA A 38 -1.07 -24.09 4.23
CA ALA A 38 -0.14 -23.12 4.79
C ALA A 38 0.56 -22.26 3.73
N SER A 39 0.92 -22.84 2.57
CA SER A 39 1.57 -22.11 1.49
C SER A 39 0.61 -21.16 0.74
N ILE A 40 -0.68 -21.50 0.65
CA ILE A 40 -1.72 -20.58 0.15
C ILE A 40 -1.81 -19.35 1.04
N ILE A 41 -1.79 -19.52 2.37
CA ILE A 41 -1.82 -18.38 3.30
C ILE A 41 -0.57 -17.51 3.11
N GLY A 42 0.61 -18.13 2.98
CA GLY A 42 1.87 -17.42 2.71
C GLY A 42 1.83 -16.60 1.42
N ASP A 43 1.31 -17.17 0.33
CA ASP A 43 1.16 -16.47 -0.94
C ASP A 43 0.15 -15.33 -0.86
N THR A 44 -0.96 -15.52 -0.14
CA THR A 44 -1.97 -14.47 0.08
C THR A 44 -1.39 -13.26 0.82
N VAL A 45 -0.48 -13.49 1.78
CA VAL A 45 0.27 -12.41 2.45
C VAL A 45 1.32 -11.81 1.52
N GLY A 46 1.91 -12.62 0.63
CA GLY A 46 2.94 -12.23 -0.32
C GLY A 46 2.45 -11.40 -1.51
N ASP A 47 1.20 -11.58 -1.95
CA ASP A 47 0.61 -10.89 -3.11
C ASP A 47 0.67 -9.35 -3.00
N PRO A 48 0.23 -8.73 -1.88
CA PRO A 48 0.43 -7.29 -1.68
C PRO A 48 1.90 -6.86 -1.71
N PHE A 49 2.83 -7.74 -1.32
CA PHE A 49 4.25 -7.43 -1.22
C PHE A 49 4.92 -7.45 -2.60
N LYS A 50 4.68 -8.49 -3.41
CA LYS A 50 5.29 -8.62 -4.75
C LYS A 50 4.60 -7.79 -5.83
N ASP A 51 3.27 -7.63 -5.78
CA ASP A 51 2.53 -7.04 -6.90
C ASP A 51 2.18 -5.57 -6.67
N THR A 52 2.16 -5.13 -5.40
CA THR A 52 1.77 -3.75 -5.05
C THR A 52 2.93 -2.98 -4.41
N ALA A 53 3.33 -3.36 -3.20
CA ALA A 53 4.24 -2.56 -2.38
C ALA A 53 5.68 -2.54 -2.92
N GLY A 54 6.23 -3.70 -3.30
CA GLY A 54 7.59 -3.81 -3.85
C GLY A 54 7.79 -2.94 -5.11
N PRO A 55 6.97 -3.13 -6.17
CA PRO A 55 7.06 -2.32 -7.38
C PRO A 55 6.77 -0.83 -7.16
N ALA A 56 5.86 -0.46 -6.25
CA ALA A 56 5.47 0.93 -6.00
C ALA A 56 6.57 1.81 -5.38
N LEU A 57 7.54 1.21 -4.69
CA LEU A 57 8.62 1.98 -4.06
C LEU A 57 9.61 2.58 -5.06
N ASN A 58 9.83 1.95 -6.22
CA ASN A 58 10.75 2.46 -7.25
C ASN A 58 10.28 3.81 -7.84
N PRO A 59 9.01 3.95 -8.30
CA PRO A 59 8.46 5.23 -8.74
C PRO A 59 8.38 6.27 -7.61
N LEU A 60 8.02 5.84 -6.39
CA LEU A 60 7.90 6.74 -5.24
C LEU A 60 9.22 7.46 -4.94
N ILE A 61 10.34 6.75 -4.96
CA ILE A 61 11.67 7.36 -4.77
C ILE A 61 11.99 8.36 -5.90
N LYS A 62 11.64 8.03 -7.15
CA LYS A 62 11.87 8.94 -8.29
C LYS A 62 11.05 10.22 -8.17
N VAL A 63 9.77 10.12 -7.82
CA VAL A 63 8.89 11.28 -7.67
C VAL A 63 9.35 12.15 -6.49
N MET A 64 9.71 11.56 -5.34
CA MET A 64 10.24 12.34 -4.21
C MET A 64 11.51 13.11 -4.58
N ASN A 65 12.46 12.48 -5.27
CA ASN A 65 13.68 13.15 -5.71
C ASN A 65 13.39 14.26 -6.73
N LEU A 66 12.47 14.04 -7.67
CA LEU A 66 12.08 15.05 -8.66
C LEU A 66 11.43 16.26 -7.98
N VAL A 67 10.49 16.04 -7.06
CA VAL A 67 9.85 17.12 -6.30
C VAL A 67 10.87 17.91 -5.48
N ALA A 68 11.82 17.22 -4.83
CA ALA A 68 12.89 17.89 -4.08
C ALA A 68 13.75 18.80 -4.97
N LEU A 69 14.14 18.33 -6.16
CA LEU A 69 14.93 19.12 -7.11
C LEU A 69 14.16 20.32 -7.67
N LEU A 70 12.85 20.21 -7.87
CA LEU A 70 12.02 21.32 -8.32
C LEU A 70 11.88 22.43 -7.26
N ILE A 71 11.83 22.05 -5.99
CA ILE A 71 11.65 22.99 -4.86
C ILE A 71 12.99 23.62 -4.44
N LEU A 72 14.12 22.94 -4.67
CA LEU A 72 15.45 23.38 -4.23
C LEU A 72 15.82 24.82 -4.65
N PRO A 73 15.61 25.26 -5.92
CA PRO A 73 15.91 26.63 -6.32
C PRO A 73 15.05 27.67 -5.59
N ALA A 74 13.78 27.36 -5.32
CA ALA A 74 12.91 28.25 -4.55
C ALA A 74 13.42 28.41 -3.11
N VAL A 75 13.91 27.33 -2.49
CA VAL A 75 14.46 27.39 -1.13
C VAL A 75 15.77 28.19 -1.08
N ILE A 76 16.66 28.01 -2.05
CA ILE A 76 17.97 28.71 -2.10
C ILE A 76 17.81 30.18 -2.51
N ALA A 77 17.00 30.48 -3.53
CA ALA A 77 16.84 31.86 -4.04
C ALA A 77 16.23 32.82 -3.00
N LEU A 78 15.59 32.30 -1.96
CA LEU A 78 15.03 33.07 -0.85
C LEU A 78 16.08 33.36 0.24
N GLU A 79 17.36 33.54 -0.07
CA GLU A 79 18.45 33.92 0.85
C GLU A 79 18.34 35.34 1.46
N ASN A 80 17.12 35.82 1.72
CA ASN A 80 16.85 36.97 2.58
C ASN A 80 16.15 36.51 3.85
N SER A 81 16.82 36.65 5.00
CA SER A 81 16.38 36.14 6.31
C SER A 81 14.93 36.52 6.67
N GLY A 82 14.44 37.70 6.26
CA GLY A 82 13.05 38.11 6.50
C GLY A 82 12.01 37.40 5.63
N MET A 83 12.28 37.23 4.33
CA MET A 83 11.34 36.60 3.39
C MET A 83 11.17 35.10 3.69
N ARG A 84 12.20 34.46 4.25
CA ARG A 84 12.19 33.06 4.67
C ARG A 84 11.17 32.78 5.76
N PHE A 85 11.11 33.61 6.80
CA PHE A 85 10.15 33.41 7.89
C PHE A 85 8.71 33.65 7.44
N VAL A 86 8.49 34.60 6.53
CA VAL A 86 7.17 34.85 5.93
C VAL A 86 6.72 33.66 5.09
N ILE A 87 7.60 33.14 4.23
CA ILE A 87 7.27 32.00 3.35
C ILE A 87 7.13 30.70 4.15
N ALA A 88 7.99 30.46 5.14
CA ALA A 88 7.86 29.32 6.04
C ALA A 88 6.56 29.38 6.87
N GLY A 89 6.18 30.56 7.36
CA GLY A 89 4.91 30.77 8.05
C GLY A 89 3.70 30.51 7.14
N ALA A 90 3.71 31.07 5.93
CA ALA A 90 2.65 30.84 4.95
C ALA A 90 2.54 29.36 4.55
N ALA A 91 3.67 28.70 4.28
CA ALA A 91 3.70 27.27 3.94
C ALA A 91 3.17 26.39 5.08
N THR A 92 3.50 26.73 6.34
CA THR A 92 3.00 26.02 7.52
C THR A 92 1.48 26.16 7.67
N LEU A 93 0.94 27.36 7.44
CA LEU A 93 -0.50 27.61 7.48
C LEU A 93 -1.24 26.88 6.36
N VAL A 94 -0.69 26.87 5.15
CA VAL A 94 -1.24 26.13 4.01
C VAL A 94 -1.25 24.62 4.30
N LEU A 95 -0.16 24.09 4.86
CA LEU A 95 -0.08 22.67 5.22
C LEU A 95 -1.06 22.31 6.33
N ALA A 96 -1.16 23.13 7.39
CA ALA A 96 -2.13 22.94 8.47
C ALA A 96 -3.58 23.02 7.97
N GLY A 97 -3.88 23.96 7.07
CA GLY A 97 -5.18 24.10 6.43
C GLY A 97 -5.52 22.89 5.54
N ALA A 98 -4.55 22.41 4.75
CA ALA A 98 -4.71 21.22 3.92
C ALA A 98 -4.96 19.97 4.78
N ILE A 99 -4.25 19.80 5.90
CA ILE A 99 -4.47 18.70 6.85
C ILE A 99 -5.86 18.81 7.50
N ALA A 100 -6.28 20.01 7.92
CA ALA A 100 -7.60 20.22 8.51
C ALA A 100 -8.75 19.97 7.50
N PHE A 101 -8.55 20.34 6.23
CA PHE A 101 -9.50 20.06 5.15
C PHE A 101 -9.54 18.58 4.78
N SER A 102 -8.39 17.90 4.78
CA SER A 102 -8.27 16.46 4.54
C SER A 102 -8.94 15.61 5.63
N LYS A 103 -9.05 16.14 6.86
CA LYS A 103 -9.81 15.51 7.94
C LYS A 103 -11.34 15.62 7.79
N ARG A 104 -11.86 16.27 6.73
CA ARG A 104 -13.31 16.21 6.45
C ARG A 104 -13.63 14.78 5.99
N PRO A 105 -14.49 14.04 6.71
CA PRO A 105 -14.83 12.68 6.34
C PRO A 105 -15.49 12.69 4.97
N THR A 106 -14.92 11.96 4.03
CA THR A 106 -15.57 11.62 2.76
C THR A 106 -16.82 10.81 3.11
N THR A 107 -17.99 11.46 3.07
CA THR A 107 -19.28 10.76 3.11
C THR A 107 -19.38 9.89 1.88
N LEU A 108 -19.06 8.61 2.02
CA LEU A 108 -19.40 7.56 1.07
C LEU A 108 -20.92 7.49 1.02
N GLY A 109 -21.50 7.95 -0.08
CA GLY A 109 -22.93 7.92 -0.34
C GLY A 109 -23.47 6.49 -0.31
N GLN A 110 -24.56 6.32 0.42
CA GLN A 110 -25.45 5.17 0.41
C GLN A 110 -25.83 4.76 -1.02
N GLY A 111 -25.61 3.50 -1.35
CA GLY A 111 -26.45 2.72 -2.25
C GLY A 111 -27.21 1.71 -1.40
N GLU A 112 -28.42 2.10 -0.98
CA GLU A 112 -29.40 1.22 -0.36
C GLU A 112 -30.07 0.39 -1.45
N GLY A 113 -30.09 -0.93 -1.30
CA GLY A 113 -30.59 -1.85 -2.31
C GLY A 113 -30.59 -3.31 -1.83
N ASP A 114 -31.44 -3.58 -0.85
CA ASP A 114 -32.20 -4.83 -0.68
C ASP A 114 -31.43 -6.16 -0.56
N THR A 115 -31.30 -6.65 0.68
CA THR A 115 -31.56 -8.07 0.99
C THR A 115 -32.18 -8.16 2.38
N ALA A 116 -33.50 -8.05 2.42
CA ALA A 116 -34.29 -8.57 3.52
C ALA A 116 -34.11 -10.10 3.64
N LYS A 117 -34.06 -10.56 4.90
CA LYS A 117 -34.08 -11.94 5.39
C LYS A 117 -34.91 -12.93 4.56
N VAL A 118 -34.35 -14.12 4.26
CA VAL A 118 -35.05 -15.42 4.14
C VAL A 118 -34.04 -16.54 4.50
N GLU A 119 -34.04 -16.98 5.76
CA GLU A 119 -34.43 -18.33 6.25
C GLU A 119 -33.44 -19.48 5.99
N ALA A 120 -33.10 -20.17 7.08
CA ALA A 120 -32.16 -21.29 7.17
C ALA A 120 -32.76 -22.60 6.62
N PRO A 121 -31.95 -23.56 6.13
CA PRO A 121 -32.46 -24.82 5.64
C PRO A 121 -32.87 -25.73 6.82
N VAL A 122 -34.15 -26.12 6.86
CA VAL A 122 -34.65 -27.23 7.67
C VAL A 122 -34.36 -28.54 6.96
N ALA A 123 -33.87 -29.52 7.72
CA ALA A 123 -33.58 -30.89 7.29
C ALA A 123 -34.83 -31.78 7.19
N ALA A 124 -34.62 -32.93 6.53
CA ALA A 124 -35.45 -34.17 6.47
C ALA A 124 -36.58 -34.21 5.42
N ASP A 125 -36.41 -35.04 4.40
CA ASP A 125 -36.86 -36.46 4.38
C ASP A 125 -35.97 -37.30 3.45
#